data_AF-A0AAW1Y3E8-F1
#
_entry.id   AF-A0AAW1Y3E8-F1
#
_cell.length_a   1.000
_cell.length_b   1.000
_cell.length_c   1.000
_cell.angle_alpha   90.00
_cell.angle_beta   90.00
_cell.angle_gamma   90.00
#
_symmetry.space_group_name_H-M   'P 1'
#
loop_
_entity.id
_entity.type
_entity.pdbx_description
1 polymer ?
#
loop_
_entity_poly.entity_id
_entity_poly.type
_entity_poly.pdbx_seq_one_letter_code
_entity_poly.pdbx_strand_id
1 'polypeptide(L)'
;MKATSVSGQETSLITDYALKILGLDICADTLVGDDMRRGISGGQKKRVTTGEIIPVSVLESAIWIIFTYYTIGFAPDASRFFKQFLAFIGISQMALSLFRFIAALGRSEVVANTIGSFTLLLVFVLGGYIVAKDDIQSWMIWGYYVSPMMYGQNAIAINEFLDKRWGGPPVNSSQPTVGKTLLRERGLYTEEYWYWICVAALFGFSLLFNLLFIAALTFLNPPGDNKTLIEEDDSKPRGGHD
;
A
#
# COMPACT_ATOMS: atom_id res chain seq x y z
N MET A 1 -26.15 34.37 -16.27
CA MET A 1 -24.83 33.94 -15.77
C MET A 1 -24.94 32.49 -15.33
N LYS A 2 -24.31 31.56 -16.08
CA LYS A 2 -24.22 30.12 -15.79
C LYS A 2 -22.96 29.89 -14.98
N ALA A 3 -23.06 29.50 -13.71
CA ALA A 3 -21.92 29.06 -12.92
C ALA A 3 -22.37 28.31 -11.64
N THR A 4 -22.90 27.08 -11.76
CA THR A 4 -22.99 26.18 -10.58
C THR A 4 -23.04 24.67 -10.89
N SER A 5 -22.96 24.19 -12.14
CA SER A 5 -23.21 22.75 -12.41
C SER A 5 -22.05 21.94 -13.01
N VAL A 6 -20.80 22.42 -12.93
CA VAL A 6 -19.65 21.74 -13.60
C VAL A 6 -18.78 20.91 -12.63
N SER A 7 -18.87 21.11 -11.31
CA SER A 7 -18.05 20.36 -10.35
C SER A 7 -18.54 18.94 -10.03
N GLY A 8 -19.77 18.57 -10.42
CA GLY A 8 -20.33 17.23 -10.21
C GLY A 8 -20.15 16.25 -11.38
N GLN A 9 -19.61 16.72 -12.52
CA GLN A 9 -19.63 15.95 -13.77
C GLN A 9 -18.34 15.17 -14.02
N GLU A 10 -17.18 15.68 -13.58
CA GLU A 10 -15.89 14.96 -13.71
C GLU A 10 -15.71 13.86 -12.66
N THR A 11 -16.20 14.09 -11.44
CA THR A 11 -16.24 13.07 -10.38
C THR A 11 -17.17 11.92 -10.73
N SER A 12 -18.30 12.19 -11.42
CA SER A 12 -19.19 11.14 -11.94
C SER A 12 -18.50 10.29 -13.00
N LEU A 13 -17.81 10.86 -13.99
CA LEU A 13 -17.24 10.06 -15.08
C LEU A 13 -16.17 9.07 -14.61
N ILE A 14 -15.19 9.52 -13.82
CA ILE A 14 -14.12 8.62 -13.34
C ILE A 14 -14.70 7.56 -12.42
N THR A 15 -15.64 7.94 -11.55
CA THR A 15 -16.32 7.02 -10.63
C THR A 15 -17.17 6.01 -11.39
N ASP A 16 -17.93 6.44 -12.39
CA ASP A 16 -18.80 5.60 -13.22
C ASP A 16 -17.97 4.63 -14.09
N TYR A 17 -16.85 5.09 -14.65
CA TYR A 17 -15.92 4.21 -15.37
C TYR A 17 -15.27 3.19 -14.42
N ALA A 18 -14.83 3.61 -13.24
CA ALA A 18 -14.28 2.70 -12.24
C ALA A 18 -15.33 1.67 -11.78
N LEU A 19 -16.54 2.11 -11.42
CA LEU A 19 -17.66 1.26 -11.01
C LEU A 19 -18.02 0.24 -12.10
N LYS A 20 -18.02 0.67 -13.37
CA LYS A 20 -18.33 -0.19 -14.52
C LYS A 20 -17.23 -1.21 -14.81
N ILE A 21 -15.96 -0.83 -14.71
CA ILE A 21 -14.80 -1.74 -14.82
C ILE A 21 -14.80 -2.77 -13.69
N LEU A 22 -15.19 -2.33 -12.49
CA LEU A 22 -15.23 -3.17 -11.30
C LEU A 22 -16.51 -3.98 -11.17
N GLY A 23 -17.50 -3.78 -12.06
CA GLY A 23 -18.82 -4.42 -12.08
C GLY A 23 -19.62 -4.19 -10.80
N LEU A 24 -19.53 -2.96 -10.27
CA LEU A 24 -20.21 -2.44 -9.09
C LEU A 24 -21.33 -1.46 -9.46
N ASP A 25 -21.68 -1.36 -10.74
CA ASP A 25 -22.76 -0.54 -11.29
C ASP A 25 -24.11 -0.81 -10.62
N ILE A 26 -24.40 -2.08 -10.31
CA ILE A 26 -25.63 -2.49 -9.62
C ILE A 26 -25.64 -2.03 -8.14
N CYS A 27 -24.48 -1.71 -7.57
CA CYS A 27 -24.33 -1.37 -6.15
C CYS A 27 -23.92 0.09 -5.92
N ALA A 28 -23.86 0.91 -6.97
CA ALA A 28 -23.40 2.29 -6.90
C ALA A 28 -24.22 3.13 -5.91
N ASP A 29 -25.53 2.91 -5.85
CA ASP A 29 -26.46 3.62 -4.95
C ASP A 29 -26.70 2.90 -3.61
N THR A 30 -26.06 1.75 -3.39
CA THR A 30 -26.22 0.99 -2.14
C THR A 30 -25.26 1.53 -1.09
N LEU A 31 -25.80 2.22 -0.08
CA LEU A 31 -25.03 2.66 1.08
C LEU A 31 -24.31 1.47 1.74
N VAL A 32 -23.03 1.66 2.09
CA VAL A 32 -22.28 0.69 2.89
C VAL A 32 -23.03 0.53 4.22
N GLY A 33 -23.48 -0.69 4.47
CA GLY A 33 -24.33 -0.97 5.63
C GLY A 33 -23.60 -0.82 6.94
N ASP A 34 -24.35 -0.37 7.93
CA ASP A 34 -23.99 -0.27 9.34
C ASP A 34 -24.88 -1.26 10.12
N ASP A 35 -24.73 -1.40 11.44
CA ASP A 35 -25.47 -2.38 12.26
C ASP A 35 -27.01 -2.32 12.09
N MET A 36 -27.54 -1.17 11.64
CA MET A 36 -28.96 -0.91 11.40
C MET A 36 -29.42 -1.10 9.94
N ARG A 37 -28.50 -1.28 8.97
CA ARG A 37 -28.83 -1.37 7.52
C ARG A 37 -27.99 -2.43 6.84
N ARG A 38 -28.66 -3.38 6.16
CA ARG A 38 -28.00 -4.44 5.40
C ARG A 38 -27.21 -3.82 4.23
N GLY A 39 -25.88 -3.88 4.31
CA GLY A 39 -24.96 -3.29 3.33
C GLY A 39 -24.60 -4.20 2.17
N ILE A 40 -23.58 -3.78 1.41
CA ILE A 40 -22.95 -4.59 0.36
C ILE A 40 -22.43 -5.93 0.92
N SER A 41 -22.55 -6.99 0.12
CA SER A 41 -22.08 -8.34 0.50
C SER A 41 -20.56 -8.36 0.74
N GLY A 42 -20.06 -9.34 1.49
CA GLY A 42 -18.61 -9.48 1.72
C GLY A 42 -17.80 -9.59 0.41
N GLY A 43 -18.36 -10.21 -0.62
CA GLY A 43 -17.76 -10.27 -1.97
C GLY A 43 -17.73 -8.91 -2.67
N GLN A 44 -18.77 -8.09 -2.49
CA GLN A 44 -18.82 -6.72 -3.02
C GLN A 44 -17.85 -5.79 -2.25
N LYS A 45 -17.74 -5.92 -0.93
CA LYS A 45 -16.76 -5.18 -0.11
C LYS A 45 -15.31 -5.46 -0.55
N LYS A 46 -15.01 -6.70 -0.93
CA LYS A 46 -13.71 -7.10 -1.49
C LYS A 46 -13.44 -6.44 -2.85
N ARG A 47 -14.44 -6.39 -3.74
CA ARG A 47 -14.34 -5.73 -5.06
C ARG A 47 -14.20 -4.21 -4.94
N VAL A 48 -14.95 -3.57 -4.03
CA VAL A 48 -14.84 -2.13 -3.73
C VAL A 48 -13.45 -1.81 -3.20
N THR A 49 -12.94 -2.62 -2.27
CA THR A 49 -11.61 -2.40 -1.70
C THR A 49 -10.50 -2.49 -2.74
N THR A 50 -10.51 -3.53 -3.59
CA THR A 50 -9.55 -3.63 -4.70
C THR A 50 -9.71 -2.50 -5.72
N GLY A 51 -10.94 -2.09 -5.96
CA GLY A 51 -11.31 -1.02 -6.87
C GLY A 51 -10.91 0.38 -6.46
N GLU A 52 -10.82 0.64 -5.15
CA GLU A 52 -10.33 1.89 -4.59
C GLU A 52 -8.80 1.90 -4.50
N ILE A 53 -8.20 0.78 -4.09
CA ILE A 53 -6.78 0.69 -3.77
C ILE A 53 -5.89 0.89 -5.00
N ILE A 54 -6.24 0.29 -6.14
CA ILE A 54 -5.40 0.37 -7.35
C ILE A 54 -5.35 1.81 -7.88
N PRO A 55 -6.49 2.49 -8.15
CA PRO A 55 -6.48 3.87 -8.62
C PRO A 55 -5.82 4.84 -7.64
N VAL A 56 -6.07 4.70 -6.33
CA VAL A 56 -5.47 5.58 -5.31
C VAL A 56 -3.95 5.46 -5.32
N SER A 57 -3.40 4.24 -5.34
CA SER A 57 -1.94 4.06 -5.38
C SER A 57 -1.28 4.60 -6.63
N VAL A 58 -1.98 4.50 -7.78
CA VAL A 58 -1.49 4.98 -9.07
C VAL A 58 -1.47 6.51 -9.07
N LEU A 59 -2.53 7.14 -8.59
CA LEU A 59 -2.63 8.60 -8.48
C LEU A 59 -1.60 9.16 -7.49
N GLU A 60 -1.50 8.57 -6.30
CA GLU A 60 -0.53 8.96 -5.27
C GLU A 60 0.91 8.87 -5.82
N SER A 61 1.26 7.72 -6.42
CA SER A 61 2.58 7.50 -7.01
C SER A 61 2.86 8.48 -8.16
N ALA A 62 1.85 8.79 -8.97
CA ALA A 62 1.99 9.68 -10.12
C ALA A 62 2.26 11.11 -9.65
N ILE A 63 1.49 11.59 -8.68
CA ILE A 63 1.69 12.89 -8.05
C ILE A 63 3.10 12.96 -7.48
N TRP A 64 3.51 11.98 -6.69
CA TRP A 64 4.84 11.97 -6.06
C TRP A 64 5.97 12.03 -7.08
N ILE A 65 5.92 11.20 -8.14
CA ILE A 65 6.98 11.14 -9.15
C ILE A 65 7.03 12.38 -10.03
N ILE A 66 5.89 12.95 -10.40
CA ILE A 66 5.86 14.19 -11.20
C ILE A 66 6.58 15.32 -10.44
N PHE A 67 6.36 15.43 -9.13
CA PHE A 67 7.00 16.47 -8.32
C PHE A 67 8.46 16.18 -7.97
N THR A 68 8.85 14.92 -7.80
CA THR A 68 10.16 14.57 -7.24
C THR A 68 11.18 14.09 -8.27
N TYR A 69 10.76 13.44 -9.37
CA TYR A 69 11.70 12.72 -10.23
C TYR A 69 12.70 13.65 -10.92
N TYR A 70 12.19 14.68 -11.58
CA TYR A 70 13.02 15.64 -12.29
C TYR A 70 13.62 16.72 -11.36
N THR A 71 12.98 17.01 -10.22
CA THR A 71 13.51 17.99 -9.25
C THR A 71 14.71 17.45 -8.48
N ILE A 72 14.75 16.14 -8.20
CA ILE A 72 15.90 15.46 -7.58
C ILE A 72 17.03 15.26 -8.59
N GLY A 73 16.73 15.17 -9.89
CA GLY A 73 17.73 14.96 -10.95
C GLY A 73 18.07 13.49 -11.22
N PHE A 74 17.08 12.60 -11.08
CA PHE A 74 17.20 11.19 -11.50
C PHE A 74 17.47 11.07 -13.00
N ALA A 75 17.89 9.87 -13.44
CA ALA A 75 18.20 9.59 -14.84
C ALA A 75 17.03 9.99 -15.77
N PRO A 76 17.23 10.86 -16.79
CA PRO A 76 16.13 11.43 -17.57
C PRO A 76 15.48 10.45 -18.56
N ASP A 77 16.01 9.22 -18.69
CA ASP A 77 15.47 8.21 -19.58
C ASP A 77 14.02 7.81 -19.23
N ALA A 78 13.15 7.83 -20.24
CA ALA A 78 11.72 7.52 -20.07
C ALA A 78 11.49 6.09 -19.52
N SER A 79 12.31 5.12 -19.92
CA SER A 79 12.20 3.75 -19.40
C SER A 79 12.46 3.67 -17.90
N ARG A 80 13.42 4.45 -17.39
CA ARG A 80 13.75 4.52 -15.96
C ARG A 80 12.69 5.28 -15.17
N PHE A 81 12.10 6.31 -15.77
CA PHE A 81 10.93 6.99 -15.20
C PHE A 81 9.78 6.00 -14.96
N PHE A 82 9.40 5.22 -15.98
CA PHE A 82 8.31 4.24 -15.83
C PHE A 82 8.68 3.08 -14.89
N LYS A 83 9.95 2.66 -14.86
CA LYS A 83 10.43 1.67 -13.89
C LYS A 83 10.33 2.19 -12.45
N GLN A 84 10.68 3.45 -12.21
CA GLN A 84 10.52 4.08 -10.90
C GLN A 84 9.05 4.21 -10.54
N PHE A 85 8.20 4.61 -11.50
CA PHE A 85 6.75 4.67 -11.31
C PHE A 85 6.14 3.33 -10.91
N LEU A 86 6.52 2.26 -11.60
CA LEU A 86 6.08 0.91 -11.24
C LEU A 86 6.54 0.49 -9.84
N ALA A 87 7.79 0.81 -9.47
CA ALA A 87 8.31 0.52 -8.13
C ALA A 87 7.53 1.28 -7.04
N PHE A 88 7.22 2.57 -7.27
CA PHE A 88 6.41 3.37 -6.34
C PHE A 88 4.99 2.82 -6.18
N ILE A 89 4.33 2.41 -7.27
CA ILE A 89 3.02 1.76 -7.19
C ILE A 89 3.11 0.50 -6.33
N GLY A 90 4.13 -0.34 -6.55
CA GLY A 90 4.34 -1.55 -5.75
C GLY A 90 4.56 -1.27 -4.26
N ILE A 91 5.35 -0.24 -3.94
CA ILE A 91 5.60 0.20 -2.56
C ILE A 91 4.32 0.71 -1.91
N SER A 92 3.57 1.62 -2.57
CA SER A 92 2.30 2.15 -2.05
C SER A 92 1.27 1.03 -1.85
N GLN A 93 1.12 0.12 -2.81
CA GLN A 93 0.23 -1.05 -2.71
C GLN A 93 0.57 -1.93 -1.50
N MET A 94 1.84 -2.27 -1.36
CA MET A 94 2.32 -3.07 -0.24
C MET A 94 2.07 -2.34 1.09
N ALA A 95 2.40 -1.05 1.20
CA ALA A 95 2.20 -0.28 2.42
C ALA A 95 0.73 -0.21 2.82
N LEU A 96 -0.17 0.13 1.89
CA LEU A 96 -1.61 0.16 2.12
C LEU A 96 -2.13 -1.20 2.60
N SER A 97 -1.68 -2.30 1.99
CA SER A 97 -2.10 -3.66 2.38
C SER A 97 -1.61 -4.05 3.78
N LEU A 98 -0.37 -3.69 4.13
CA LEU A 98 0.23 -3.95 5.44
C LEU A 98 -0.50 -3.20 6.55
N PHE A 99 -0.72 -1.89 6.38
CA PHE A 99 -1.39 -1.08 7.39
C PHE A 99 -2.86 -1.47 7.55
N ARG A 100 -3.55 -1.86 6.46
CA ARG A 100 -4.93 -2.40 6.56
C ARG A 100 -4.96 -3.71 7.33
N PHE A 101 -4.00 -4.60 7.11
CA PHE A 101 -3.87 -5.83 7.88
C PHE A 101 -3.65 -5.53 9.38
N ILE A 102 -2.75 -4.60 9.71
CA ILE A 102 -2.51 -4.17 11.10
C ILE A 102 -3.76 -3.55 11.72
N ALA A 103 -4.50 -2.72 10.98
CA ALA A 103 -5.74 -2.13 11.46
C ALA A 103 -6.81 -3.20 11.76
N ALA A 104 -6.94 -4.22 10.90
CA ALA A 104 -7.84 -5.35 11.14
C ALA A 104 -7.46 -6.16 12.39
N LEU A 105 -6.16 -6.33 12.67
CA LEU A 105 -5.68 -6.99 13.88
C LEU A 105 -5.84 -6.14 15.14
N GLY A 106 -5.61 -4.82 15.03
CA GLY A 106 -5.55 -3.91 16.17
C GLY A 106 -6.87 -3.76 16.91
N ARG A 107 -8.01 -4.00 16.24
CA ARG A 107 -9.41 -3.91 16.75
C ARG A 107 -9.81 -2.56 17.39
N SER A 108 -8.85 -1.68 17.66
CA SER A 108 -8.98 -0.33 18.18
C SER A 108 -7.90 0.55 17.54
N GLU A 109 -8.22 1.83 17.33
CA GLU A 109 -7.33 2.80 16.70
C GLU A 109 -6.00 2.97 17.47
N VAL A 110 -6.04 2.97 18.81
CA VAL A 110 -4.85 3.15 19.66
C VAL A 110 -3.87 1.98 19.50
N VAL A 111 -4.39 0.76 19.49
CA VAL A 111 -3.56 -0.44 19.33
C VAL A 111 -3.02 -0.52 17.90
N ALA A 112 -3.87 -0.25 16.89
CA ALA A 112 -3.46 -0.24 15.48
C ALA A 112 -2.35 0.77 15.22
N ASN A 113 -2.45 1.99 15.76
CA ASN A 113 -1.42 3.02 15.60
C ASN A 113 -0.10 2.63 16.28
N THR A 114 -0.17 2.05 17.49
CA THR A 114 1.02 1.62 18.23
C THR A 114 1.75 0.49 17.50
N ILE A 115 1.02 -0.54 17.06
CA ILE A 115 1.58 -1.67 16.28
C ILE A 115 2.08 -1.18 14.92
N GLY A 116 1.34 -0.27 14.27
CA GLY A 116 1.72 0.33 12.99
C GLY A 116 3.04 1.09 13.08
N SER A 117 3.20 1.93 14.09
CA SER A 117 4.43 2.70 14.34
C SER A 117 5.63 1.79 14.60
N PHE A 118 5.45 0.74 15.41
CA PHE A 118 6.49 -0.25 15.66
C PHE A 118 6.85 -1.05 14.39
N THR A 119 5.85 -1.43 13.59
CA THR A 119 6.06 -2.15 12.34
C THR A 119 6.82 -1.29 11.33
N LEU A 120 6.48 0.00 11.24
CA LEU A 120 7.18 0.95 10.38
C LEU A 120 8.66 1.05 10.73
N LEU A 121 8.97 1.15 12.03
CA LEU A 121 10.35 1.15 12.52
C LEU A 121 11.11 -0.11 12.08
N LEU A 122 10.51 -1.30 12.29
CA LEU A 122 11.15 -2.56 11.89
C LEU A 122 11.41 -2.64 10.39
N VAL A 123 10.42 -2.25 9.58
CA VAL A 123 10.51 -2.29 8.12
C VAL A 123 11.59 -1.33 7.60
N PHE A 124 11.75 -0.14 8.19
CA PHE A 124 12.81 0.79 7.83
C PHE A 124 14.20 0.35 8.29
N VAL A 125 14.33 -0.15 9.53
CA VAL A 125 15.62 -0.60 10.09
C VAL A 125 16.18 -1.78 9.29
N LEU A 126 15.30 -2.74 8.97
CA LEU A 126 15.67 -3.94 8.22
C LEU A 126 15.63 -3.74 6.69
N GLY A 127 15.28 -2.55 6.22
CA GLY A 127 15.12 -2.25 4.79
C GLY A 127 16.44 -2.10 4.02
N GLY A 128 17.60 -2.10 4.68
CA GLY A 128 18.90 -1.95 4.03
C GLY A 128 19.40 -0.51 3.89
N TYR A 129 18.62 0.49 4.32
CA TYR A 129 19.06 1.89 4.36
C TYR A 129 19.76 2.24 5.67
N ILE A 130 19.15 1.88 6.80
CA ILE A 130 19.66 2.19 8.15
C ILE A 130 20.79 1.23 8.53
N VAL A 131 20.57 -0.08 8.32
CA VAL A 131 21.57 -1.12 8.53
C VAL A 131 21.87 -1.76 7.19
N ALA A 132 23.12 -1.69 6.75
CA ALA A 132 23.55 -2.32 5.51
C ALA A 132 23.45 -3.84 5.64
N LYS A 133 23.11 -4.52 4.54
CA LYS A 133 22.92 -5.98 4.52
C LYS A 133 24.13 -6.73 5.09
N ASP A 134 25.33 -6.27 4.78
CA ASP A 134 26.58 -6.93 5.16
C ASP A 134 26.95 -6.72 6.64
N ASP A 135 26.36 -5.72 7.30
CA ASP A 135 26.52 -5.45 8.73
C ASP A 135 25.51 -6.24 9.60
N ILE A 136 24.52 -6.89 8.98
CA ILE A 136 23.52 -7.69 9.70
C ILE A 136 24.13 -9.04 10.09
N GLN A 137 24.04 -9.38 11.37
CA GLN A 137 24.49 -10.68 11.87
C GLN A 137 23.78 -11.83 11.14
N SER A 138 24.52 -12.89 10.82
CA SER A 138 24.03 -13.97 9.93
C SER A 138 22.74 -14.66 10.43
N TRP A 139 22.48 -14.66 11.74
CA TRP A 139 21.25 -15.23 12.31
C TRP A 139 20.02 -14.32 12.20
N MET A 140 20.21 -13.00 11.97
CA MET A 140 19.12 -12.02 11.76
C MET A 140 18.91 -11.66 10.29
N ILE A 141 19.69 -12.23 9.36
CA ILE A 141 19.64 -11.85 7.94
C ILE A 141 18.26 -12.10 7.30
N TRP A 142 17.49 -13.05 7.83
CA TRP A 142 16.13 -13.30 7.36
C TRP A 142 15.23 -12.07 7.52
N GLY A 143 15.46 -11.23 8.55
CA GLY A 143 14.71 -10.00 8.76
C GLY A 143 14.85 -9.01 7.60
N TYR A 144 16.03 -8.97 6.97
CA TYR A 144 16.28 -8.20 5.75
C TYR A 144 15.43 -8.69 4.57
N TYR A 145 15.31 -10.00 4.41
CA TYR A 145 14.53 -10.61 3.32
C TYR A 145 13.02 -10.53 3.52
N VAL A 146 12.57 -10.47 4.78
CA VAL A 146 11.16 -10.30 5.15
C VAL A 146 10.73 -8.84 5.03
N SER A 147 11.65 -7.88 5.15
CA SER A 147 11.31 -6.47 5.01
C SER A 147 10.93 -6.13 3.56
N PRO A 148 9.70 -5.65 3.30
CA PRO A 148 9.30 -5.25 1.96
C PRO A 148 10.03 -3.98 1.48
N MET A 149 10.53 -3.14 2.40
CA MET A 149 11.32 -1.95 2.05
C MET A 149 12.67 -2.29 1.43
N MET A 150 13.24 -3.46 1.73
CA MET A 150 14.44 -3.94 1.08
C MET A 150 14.27 -4.03 -0.44
N TYR A 151 13.15 -4.58 -0.90
CA TYR A 151 12.86 -4.69 -2.33
C TYR A 151 12.58 -3.31 -2.96
N GLY A 152 11.89 -2.43 -2.23
CA GLY A 152 11.64 -1.05 -2.69
C GLY A 152 12.92 -0.25 -2.91
N GLN A 153 13.81 -0.24 -1.93
CA GLN A 153 15.09 0.47 -2.01
C GLN A 153 15.98 -0.11 -3.11
N ASN A 154 16.10 -1.45 -3.20
CA ASN A 154 16.88 -2.08 -4.24
C ASN A 154 16.31 -1.77 -5.64
N ALA A 155 15.00 -1.80 -5.83
CA ALA A 155 14.38 -1.46 -7.13
C ALA A 155 14.72 -0.04 -7.58
N ILE A 156 14.62 0.95 -6.69
CA ILE A 156 14.93 2.35 -7.01
C ILE A 156 16.43 2.53 -7.25
N ALA A 157 17.29 1.96 -6.38
CA ALA A 157 18.74 2.08 -6.51
C ALA A 157 19.28 1.44 -7.79
N ILE A 158 18.82 0.23 -8.14
CA ILE A 158 19.19 -0.43 -9.40
C ILE A 158 18.73 0.39 -10.60
N ASN A 159 17.51 0.95 -10.53
CA ASN A 159 16.97 1.78 -11.61
C ASN A 159 17.76 3.07 -11.83
N GLU A 160 18.37 3.64 -10.80
CA GLU A 160 19.19 4.85 -10.92
C GLU A 160 20.66 4.55 -11.24
N PHE A 161 21.31 3.70 -10.44
CA PHE A 161 22.76 3.50 -10.50
C PHE A 161 23.24 2.59 -11.65
N LEU A 162 22.33 1.88 -12.33
CA LEU A 162 22.66 1.19 -13.59
C LEU A 162 22.50 2.10 -14.82
N ASP A 163 22.34 3.40 -14.64
CA ASP A 163 22.34 4.36 -15.75
C ASP A 163 23.72 4.54 -16.38
N LYS A 164 23.73 4.87 -17.68
CA LYS A 164 24.96 5.15 -18.44
C LYS A 164 25.77 6.29 -17.80
N ARG A 165 25.11 7.23 -17.12
CA ARG A 165 25.76 8.28 -16.32
C ARG A 165 26.75 7.74 -15.29
N TRP A 166 26.46 6.56 -14.72
CA TRP A 166 27.30 5.89 -13.73
C TRP A 166 28.23 4.84 -14.34
N GLY A 167 28.28 4.76 -15.67
CA GLY A 167 29.03 3.77 -16.44
C GLY A 167 30.54 4.04 -16.57
N GLY A 168 31.03 5.14 -16.01
CA GLY A 168 32.47 5.45 -16.01
C GLY A 168 33.29 4.39 -15.25
N PRO A 169 34.57 4.19 -15.62
CA PRO A 169 35.45 3.28 -14.90
C PRO A 169 35.70 3.81 -13.48
N PRO A 170 35.55 2.97 -12.44
CA PRO A 170 35.80 3.41 -11.07
C PRO A 170 37.30 3.56 -10.81
N VAL A 171 37.66 4.54 -9.97
CA VAL A 171 39.01 4.67 -9.43
C VAL A 171 39.15 3.64 -8.30
N ASN A 172 40.07 2.67 -8.44
CA ASN A 172 40.39 1.67 -7.42
C ASN A 172 39.24 0.71 -7.03
N SER A 173 38.51 0.16 -8.00
CA SER A 173 37.56 -0.94 -7.74
C SER A 173 37.65 -2.03 -8.81
N SER A 174 37.36 -3.27 -8.42
CA SER A 174 37.30 -4.43 -9.32
C SER A 174 36.00 -4.48 -10.14
N GLN A 175 35.05 -3.58 -9.89
CA GLN A 175 33.78 -3.51 -10.63
C GLN A 175 33.92 -2.74 -11.94
N PRO A 176 33.09 -3.07 -12.96
CA PRO A 176 33.21 -2.45 -14.28
C PRO A 176 32.72 -1.00 -14.33
N THR A 177 31.85 -0.59 -13.40
CA THR A 177 31.24 0.75 -13.39
C THR A 177 31.21 1.35 -11.98
N VAL A 178 31.23 2.68 -11.89
CA VAL A 178 31.03 3.42 -10.64
C VAL A 178 29.69 3.05 -10.00
N GLY A 179 28.64 2.91 -10.81
CA GLY A 179 27.31 2.53 -10.32
C GLY A 179 27.28 1.16 -9.62
N LYS A 180 27.89 0.13 -10.24
CA LYS A 180 27.99 -1.20 -9.60
C LYS A 180 28.88 -1.19 -8.37
N THR A 181 29.91 -0.35 -8.35
CA THR A 181 30.74 -0.14 -7.15
C THR A 181 29.89 0.42 -6.02
N LEU A 182 29.16 1.52 -6.25
CA LEU A 182 28.30 2.15 -5.23
C LEU A 182 27.22 1.21 -4.68
N LEU A 183 26.57 0.45 -5.57
CA LEU A 183 25.57 -0.53 -5.15
C LEU A 183 26.20 -1.59 -4.24
N ARG A 184 27.37 -2.12 -4.61
CA ARG A 184 28.05 -3.15 -3.84
C ARG A 184 28.56 -2.64 -2.49
N GLU A 185 29.15 -1.45 -2.45
CA GLU A 185 29.61 -0.81 -1.20
C GLU A 185 28.45 -0.53 -0.23
N ARG A 186 27.22 -0.39 -0.73
CA ARG A 186 26.01 -0.23 0.09
C ARG A 186 25.30 -1.56 0.39
N GLY A 187 25.85 -2.70 0.00
CA GLY A 187 25.23 -4.02 0.17
C GLY A 187 23.95 -4.21 -0.65
N LEU A 188 23.77 -3.45 -1.74
CA LEU A 188 22.63 -3.50 -2.65
C LEU A 188 22.94 -4.41 -3.85
N TYR A 189 21.88 -4.91 -4.50
CA TYR A 189 22.04 -5.77 -5.67
C TYR A 189 22.54 -4.97 -6.89
N THR A 190 23.41 -5.60 -7.68
CA THR A 190 24.12 -4.96 -8.80
C THR A 190 23.57 -5.31 -10.18
N GLU A 191 22.74 -6.35 -10.29
CA GLU A 191 22.26 -6.85 -11.58
C GLU A 191 20.85 -6.38 -11.90
N GLU A 192 20.60 -6.07 -13.17
CA GLU A 192 19.34 -5.47 -13.61
C GLU A 192 18.13 -6.39 -13.39
N TYR A 193 18.30 -7.70 -13.49
CA TYR A 193 17.19 -8.65 -13.29
C TYR A 193 16.59 -8.59 -11.88
N TRP A 194 17.37 -8.17 -10.87
CA TRP A 194 16.89 -7.99 -9.50
C TRP A 194 15.80 -6.93 -9.41
N TYR A 195 15.77 -5.95 -10.32
CA TYR A 195 14.68 -4.98 -10.40
C TYR A 195 13.32 -5.69 -10.51
N TRP A 196 13.20 -6.64 -11.44
CA TRP A 196 11.94 -7.36 -11.67
C TRP A 196 11.60 -8.29 -10.52
N ILE A 197 12.60 -8.91 -9.89
CA ILE A 197 12.39 -9.72 -8.67
C ILE A 197 11.84 -8.83 -7.55
N CYS A 198 12.40 -7.63 -7.35
CA CYS A 198 11.94 -6.69 -6.34
C CYS A 198 10.50 -6.24 -6.59
N VAL A 199 10.17 -5.88 -7.83
CA VAL A 199 8.80 -5.51 -8.20
C VAL A 199 7.84 -6.68 -7.96
N ALA A 200 8.18 -7.88 -8.42
CA ALA A 200 7.36 -9.07 -8.20
C ALA A 200 7.17 -9.38 -6.70
N ALA A 201 8.23 -9.24 -5.90
CA ALA A 201 8.17 -9.41 -4.45
C ALA A 201 7.25 -8.38 -3.79
N LEU A 202 7.30 -7.10 -4.17
CA LEU A 202 6.41 -6.06 -3.63
C LEU A 202 4.93 -6.38 -3.89
N PHE A 203 4.60 -6.79 -5.12
CA PHE A 203 3.23 -7.24 -5.44
C PHE A 203 2.86 -8.55 -4.74
N GLY A 204 3.82 -9.46 -4.54
CA GLY A 204 3.66 -10.67 -3.75
C GLY A 204 3.33 -10.38 -2.29
N PHE A 205 4.04 -9.44 -1.65
CA PHE A 205 3.75 -8.97 -0.31
C PHE A 205 2.38 -8.30 -0.23
N SER A 206 2.04 -7.47 -1.23
CA SER A 206 0.71 -6.86 -1.31
C SER A 206 -0.39 -7.94 -1.35
N LEU A 207 -0.24 -8.97 -2.19
CA LEU A 207 -1.18 -10.08 -2.24
C LEU A 207 -1.25 -10.83 -0.90
N LEU A 208 -0.10 -11.13 -0.29
CA LEU A 208 -0.01 -11.81 0.99
C LEU A 208 -0.76 -11.04 2.09
N PHE A 209 -0.46 -9.75 2.28
CA PHE A 209 -1.11 -8.95 3.32
C PHE A 209 -2.61 -8.75 3.05
N ASN A 210 -3.02 -8.66 1.78
CA ASN A 210 -4.44 -8.64 1.44
C ASN A 210 -5.13 -9.96 1.79
N LEU A 211 -4.51 -11.12 1.56
CA LEU A 211 -5.04 -12.41 1.96
C LEU A 211 -5.13 -12.54 3.49
N LEU A 212 -4.08 -12.11 4.20
CA LEU A 212 -4.06 -12.09 5.66
C LEU A 212 -5.10 -11.13 6.24
N PHE A 213 -5.32 -9.97 5.61
CA PHE A 213 -6.38 -9.04 5.97
C PHE A 213 -7.77 -9.67 5.82
N ILE A 214 -8.01 -10.36 4.70
CA ILE A 214 -9.28 -11.07 4.49
C ILE A 214 -9.45 -12.17 5.53
N ALA A 215 -8.41 -12.96 5.81
CA ALA A 215 -8.42 -14.00 6.83
C ALA A 215 -8.71 -13.41 8.22
N ALA A 216 -8.06 -12.30 8.57
CA ALA A 216 -8.30 -11.58 9.82
C ALA A 216 -9.78 -11.18 9.94
N LEU A 217 -10.37 -10.62 8.88
CA LEU A 217 -11.79 -10.26 8.90
C LEU A 217 -12.75 -11.46 8.89
N THR A 218 -12.35 -12.63 8.38
CA THR A 218 -13.20 -13.83 8.38
C THR A 218 -13.17 -14.58 9.70
N PHE A 219 -12.03 -14.57 10.40
CA PHE A 219 -11.84 -15.34 11.64
C PHE A 219 -11.96 -14.49 12.91
N LEU A 220 -11.80 -13.17 12.84
CA LEU A 220 -11.97 -12.29 13.99
C LEU A 220 -13.43 -11.83 14.06
N ASN A 221 -13.99 -11.92 15.27
CA ASN A 221 -15.31 -11.35 15.56
C ASN A 221 -15.31 -9.83 15.34
N PRO A 222 -16.46 -9.24 14.95
CA PRO A 222 -16.59 -7.79 14.81
C PRO A 222 -16.14 -7.08 16.10
N PRO A 223 -15.38 -5.98 15.99
CA PRO A 223 -14.94 -5.22 17.15
C PRO A 223 -16.12 -4.44 17.76
N GLY A 224 -16.83 -5.06 18.71
CA GLY A 224 -17.87 -4.39 19.50
C GLY A 224 -18.87 -5.38 20.10
N ASP A 225 -19.09 -5.28 21.42
CA ASP A 225 -20.13 -6.00 22.14
C ASP A 225 -21.51 -5.58 21.61
N ASN A 226 -22.29 -6.56 21.13
CA ASN A 226 -23.72 -6.41 20.93
C ASN A 226 -24.42 -6.27 22.29
N LYS A 227 -24.25 -5.14 22.98
CA LYS A 227 -25.25 -4.71 23.96
C LYS A 227 -26.41 -4.14 23.18
N THR A 228 -27.26 -5.05 22.72
CA THR A 228 -28.65 -4.79 22.37
C THR A 228 -29.29 -4.01 23.52
N LEU A 229 -29.35 -2.69 23.39
CA LEU A 229 -30.26 -1.85 24.15
C LEU A 229 -31.67 -2.14 23.62
N ILE A 230 -32.20 -3.32 23.97
CA ILE A 230 -33.64 -3.46 24.14
C ILE A 230 -33.85 -3.00 25.58
N GLU A 231 -34.03 -1.69 25.77
CA GLU A 231 -34.82 -1.27 26.91
C GLU A 231 -36.23 -1.82 26.64
N GLU A 232 -36.57 -2.91 27.33
CA GLU A 232 -37.96 -3.27 27.59
C GLU A 232 -38.60 -2.08 28.30
N ASP A 233 -39.19 -1.14 27.55
CA ASP A 233 -40.18 -0.21 28.12
C ASP A 233 -41.47 -0.99 28.37
N ASP A 234 -41.40 -1.86 29.36
CA ASP A 234 -42.53 -2.56 29.95
C ASP A 234 -43.12 -1.64 31.04
N SER A 235 -43.88 -0.63 30.63
CA SER A 235 -44.62 0.22 31.57
C SER A 235 -46.05 0.58 31.10
N LYS A 236 -46.90 -0.46 31.04
CA LYS A 236 -48.36 -0.53 31.28
C LYS A 236 -49.31 0.53 30.65
N PRO A 237 -50.42 0.09 30.01
CA PRO A 237 -51.53 0.98 29.70
C PRO A 237 -52.30 1.29 31.00
N ARG A 238 -52.40 2.58 31.37
CA ARG A 238 -53.43 3.01 32.33
C ARG A 238 -54.77 3.06 31.59
N GLY A 239 -55.55 2.00 31.76
CA GLY A 239 -56.96 1.97 31.41
C GLY A 239 -57.73 3.03 32.21
N GLY A 240 -58.74 3.61 31.54
CA GLY A 240 -59.75 4.43 32.19
C GLY A 240 -60.74 3.59 32.98
N HIS A 241 -61.25 4.18 34.06
CA HIS A 241 -62.58 3.94 34.61
C HIS A 241 -63.02 5.24 35.27
N ASP A 242 -64.15 5.74 34.76
CA ASP A 242 -65.29 6.42 35.39
C ASP A 242 -65.05 7.51 36.44
#